data_AF-A0AAI9FXN0-F1
#
_entry.id   AF-A0AAI9FXN0-F1
#
_cell.length_a   1.000
_cell.length_b   1.000
_cell.length_c   1.000
_cell.angle_alpha   90.00
_cell.angle_beta   90.00
_cell.angle_gamma   90.00
#
_symmetry.space_group_name_H-M   'P 1'
#
loop_
_entity.id
_entity.type
_entity.pdbx_description
1 polymer ?
#
loop_
_entity_poly.entity_id
_entity_poly.type
_entity_poly.pdbx_seq_one_letter_code
_entity_poly.pdbx_strand_id
1 'polypeptide(L)'
;GLGWVVAGMAITGFGMGSAISVASTAILNNVPAHRAGMASSVEEVSYEFGGLLAVAILGSLSAAMYGAFLPVSADMPELAREGFTQALHVARESGQGEWFALATAAYDRGYQIVLLVITVMLALGATIIARLLRGRVGSREGAADRVK
;
A
#
# COMPACT_ATOMS: atom_id res chain seq x y z
N GLY A 1 -3.18 18.77 -11.01
CA GLY A 1 -1.93 19.55 -11.22
C GLY A 1 -0.85 19.07 -10.28
N LEU A 2 0.41 19.38 -10.56
CA LEU A 2 1.59 18.89 -9.81
C LEU A 2 1.50 19.15 -8.29
N GLY A 3 0.95 20.30 -7.87
CA GLY A 3 0.80 20.63 -6.45
C GLY A 3 -0.01 19.61 -5.64
N TRP A 4 -1.05 19.03 -6.23
CA TRP A 4 -1.85 17.98 -5.58
C TRP A 4 -1.06 16.68 -5.41
N VAL A 5 -0.22 16.35 -6.39
CA VAL A 5 0.65 15.16 -6.32
C VAL A 5 1.68 15.35 -5.21
N VAL A 6 2.35 16.50 -5.16
CA VAL A 6 3.33 16.82 -4.13
C VAL A 6 2.69 16.81 -2.74
N ALA A 7 1.53 17.44 -2.57
CA ALA A 7 0.80 17.44 -1.30
C ALA A 7 0.39 16.02 -0.88
N GLY A 8 -0.13 15.21 -1.82
CA GLY A 8 -0.49 13.81 -1.56
C GLY A 8 0.71 12.95 -1.16
N MET A 9 1.85 13.13 -1.81
CA MET A 9 3.10 12.43 -1.45
C MET A 9 3.62 12.86 -0.09
N ALA A 10 3.57 14.16 0.23
CA ALA A 10 3.98 14.67 1.53
C ALA A 10 3.10 14.11 2.67
N ILE A 11 1.78 14.11 2.49
CA ILE A 11 0.83 13.56 3.47
C ILE A 11 1.07 12.05 3.65
N THR A 12 1.20 11.31 2.55
CA THR A 12 1.43 9.86 2.59
C THR A 12 2.75 9.54 3.28
N GLY A 13 3.84 10.23 2.93
CA GLY A 13 5.15 10.01 3.53
C GLY A 13 5.17 10.32 5.02
N PHE A 14 4.59 11.46 5.42
CA PHE A 14 4.47 11.83 6.83
C PHE A 14 3.63 10.83 7.63
N GLY A 15 2.46 10.44 7.11
CA GLY A 15 1.57 9.49 7.77
C GLY A 15 2.20 8.11 7.92
N MET A 16 2.87 7.61 6.86
CA MET A 16 3.56 6.33 6.87
C MET A 16 4.73 6.32 7.86
N GLY A 17 5.61 7.33 7.82
CA GLY A 17 6.73 7.43 8.75
C GLY A 17 6.29 7.52 10.21
N SER A 18 5.23 8.28 10.47
CA SER A 18 4.63 8.39 11.82
C SER A 18 4.07 7.05 12.29
N ALA A 19 3.33 6.33 11.43
CA ALA A 19 2.73 5.06 11.77
C ALA A 19 3.79 3.97 12.06
N ILE A 20 4.83 3.87 11.23
CA ILE A 20 5.94 2.93 11.41
C ILE A 20 6.66 3.21 12.74
N SER A 21 7.00 4.48 12.99
CA SER A 21 7.71 4.88 14.22
C SER A 21 6.92 4.56 15.49
N VAL A 22 5.63 4.91 15.52
CA VAL A 22 4.76 4.65 16.68
C VAL A 22 4.53 3.15 16.87
N ALA A 23 4.33 2.39 15.79
CA ALA A 23 4.13 0.95 15.86
C ALA A 23 5.36 0.23 16.43
N SER A 24 6.55 0.53 15.92
CA SER A 24 7.81 -0.05 16.40
C SER A 24 8.04 0.24 17.89
N THR A 25 7.88 1.51 18.28
CA THR A 25 7.99 1.93 19.68
C THR A 25 7.00 1.21 20.58
N ALA A 26 5.75 1.02 20.11
CA ALA A 26 4.72 0.32 20.87
C ALA A 26 5.02 -1.20 21.02
N ILE A 27 5.58 -1.83 19.99
CA ILE A 27 5.97 -3.25 20.03
C ILE A 27 7.11 -3.44 21.04
N LEU A 28 8.18 -2.66 20.92
CA LEU A 28 9.38 -2.80 21.73
C LEU A 28 9.16 -2.42 23.21
N ASN A 29 8.33 -1.41 23.48
CA ASN A 29 8.03 -1.00 24.86
C ASN A 29 7.07 -1.93 25.60
N ASN A 30 6.44 -2.89 24.91
CA ASN A 30 5.47 -3.81 25.50
C ASN A 30 6.07 -5.18 25.81
N VAL A 31 7.39 -5.36 25.66
CA VAL A 31 8.12 -6.59 26.00
C VAL A 31 9.21 -6.34 27.07
N PRO A 32 9.54 -7.34 27.91
CA PRO A 32 10.67 -7.22 28.84
C PRO A 32 12.00 -6.97 28.10
N ALA A 33 12.90 -6.19 28.70
CA ALA A 33 14.16 -5.77 28.07
C ALA A 33 15.01 -6.94 27.53
N HIS A 34 15.08 -8.07 28.25
CA HIS A 34 15.82 -9.26 27.81
C HIS A 34 15.23 -9.96 26.57
N ARG A 35 14.03 -9.57 26.12
CA ARG A 35 13.36 -10.09 24.91
C ARG A 35 13.20 -9.04 23.81
N ALA A 36 13.70 -7.82 23.99
CA ALA A 36 13.56 -6.75 23.00
C ALA A 36 14.15 -7.13 21.64
N GLY A 37 15.31 -7.80 21.63
CA GLY A 37 15.92 -8.31 20.41
C GLY A 37 15.03 -9.31 19.67
N MET A 38 14.40 -10.25 20.39
CA MET A 38 13.46 -11.21 19.81
C MET A 38 12.22 -10.51 19.22
N ALA A 39 11.68 -9.50 19.90
CA ALA A 39 10.55 -8.73 19.40
C ALA A 39 10.90 -7.94 18.14
N SER A 40 12.07 -7.29 18.11
CA SER A 40 12.58 -6.58 16.94
C SER A 40 12.77 -7.49 15.74
N SER A 41 13.31 -8.71 15.93
CA SER A 41 13.47 -9.66 14.84
C SER A 41 12.13 -10.12 14.26
N VAL A 42 11.12 -10.33 15.12
CA VAL A 42 9.77 -10.68 14.65
C VAL A 42 9.12 -9.51 13.91
N GLU A 43 9.31 -8.28 14.39
CA GLU A 43 8.85 -7.06 13.72
C GLU A 43 9.44 -6.92 12.31
N GLU A 44 10.76 -7.05 12.18
CA GLU A 44 11.46 -6.91 10.91
C GLU A 44 11.02 -7.97 9.89
N VAL A 45 10.94 -9.24 10.31
CA VAL A 45 10.41 -10.32 9.45
C VAL A 45 8.95 -10.04 9.06
N SER A 46 8.14 -9.51 9.98
CA SER A 46 6.74 -9.15 9.67
C SER A 46 6.64 -8.01 8.66
N TYR A 47 7.54 -7.03 8.74
CA TYR A 47 7.59 -5.90 7.81
C TYR A 47 7.98 -6.37 6.41
N GLU A 48 9.06 -7.13 6.29
CA GLU A 48 9.53 -7.69 5.00
C GLU A 48 8.48 -8.63 4.40
N PHE A 49 7.93 -9.54 5.21
CA PHE A 49 6.89 -10.46 4.75
C PHE A 49 5.63 -9.73 4.28
N GLY A 50 5.17 -8.74 5.05
CA GLY A 50 4.02 -7.92 4.71
C GLY A 50 4.24 -7.11 3.43
N GLY A 51 5.43 -6.52 3.28
CA GLY A 51 5.84 -5.77 2.09
C GLY A 51 5.85 -6.63 0.84
N LEU A 52 6.49 -7.80 0.89
CA LEU A 52 6.53 -8.76 -0.23
C LEU A 52 5.14 -9.24 -0.62
N LEU A 53 4.29 -9.58 0.36
CA LEU A 53 2.92 -9.99 0.12
C LEU A 53 2.11 -8.87 -0.53
N ALA A 54 2.24 -7.64 -0.05
CA ALA A 54 1.56 -6.48 -0.62
C ALA A 54 2.00 -6.24 -2.07
N VAL A 55 3.30 -6.30 -2.37
CA VAL A 55 3.82 -6.15 -3.74
C VAL A 55 3.25 -7.23 -4.66
N ALA A 56 3.24 -8.50 -4.22
CA ALA A 56 2.71 -9.60 -5.01
C ALA A 56 1.21 -9.45 -5.30
N ILE A 57 0.41 -9.15 -4.27
CA ILE A 57 -1.04 -9.00 -4.40
C ILE A 57 -1.38 -7.76 -5.25
N LEU A 58 -0.80 -6.60 -4.93
CA LEU A 58 -1.12 -5.35 -5.62
C LEU A 58 -0.59 -5.34 -7.06
N GLY A 59 0.57 -5.96 -7.31
CA GLY A 59 1.08 -6.17 -8.67
C GLY A 59 0.16 -7.07 -9.49
N SER A 60 -0.25 -8.20 -8.93
CA SER A 60 -1.21 -9.11 -9.57
C SER A 60 -2.57 -8.43 -9.84
N LEU A 61 -3.07 -7.66 -8.87
CA LEU A 61 -4.31 -6.90 -9.01
C LEU A 61 -4.18 -5.84 -10.11
N SER A 62 -3.05 -5.13 -10.17
CA SER A 62 -2.79 -4.11 -11.21
C SER A 62 -2.78 -4.73 -12.61
N ALA A 63 -2.12 -5.87 -12.79
CA ALA A 63 -2.11 -6.60 -14.05
C ALA A 63 -3.51 -7.10 -14.43
N ALA A 64 -4.25 -7.65 -13.46
CA ALA A 64 -5.62 -8.11 -13.66
C ALA A 64 -6.57 -6.96 -14.07
N MET A 65 -6.45 -5.80 -13.43
CA MET A 65 -7.26 -4.63 -13.76
C MET A 65 -6.91 -4.03 -15.11
N TYR A 66 -5.63 -4.02 -15.50
CA TYR A 66 -5.22 -3.63 -16.85
C TYR A 66 -5.92 -4.49 -17.90
N GLY A 67 -5.84 -5.83 -17.77
CA GLY A 67 -6.51 -6.76 -18.67
C GLY A 67 -8.04 -6.61 -18.66
N ALA A 68 -8.64 -6.38 -17.48
CA ALA A 68 -10.10 -6.24 -17.34
C ALA A 68 -10.66 -4.98 -18.01
N PHE A 69 -9.88 -3.89 -18.09
CA PHE A 69 -10.31 -2.64 -18.74
C PHE A 69 -9.81 -2.51 -20.19
N LEU A 70 -9.03 -3.47 -20.67
CA LEU A 70 -8.53 -3.44 -22.04
C LEU A 70 -9.66 -3.83 -23.02
N PRO A 71 -9.95 -3.01 -24.04
CA PRO A 71 -10.98 -3.34 -25.02
C PRO A 71 -10.54 -4.51 -25.92
N VAL A 72 -11.45 -5.46 -26.13
CA VAL A 72 -11.25 -6.69 -26.93
C VAL A 72 -10.89 -6.40 -28.40
N SER A 73 -11.26 -5.21 -28.90
CA SER A 73 -11.21 -4.83 -30.32
C SER A 73 -9.95 -4.07 -30.75
N ALA A 74 -8.92 -3.96 -29.91
CA ALA A 74 -7.72 -3.21 -30.29
C ALA A 74 -6.84 -4.05 -31.22
N ASP A 75 -6.58 -3.53 -32.42
CA ASP A 75 -5.47 -3.92 -33.29
C ASP A 75 -4.16 -3.56 -32.57
N MET A 76 -3.83 -4.41 -31.59
CA MET A 76 -2.83 -4.20 -30.56
C MET A 76 -1.85 -5.38 -30.59
N PRO A 77 -0.53 -5.11 -30.54
CA PRO A 77 0.48 -6.15 -30.42
C PRO A 77 0.20 -7.10 -29.25
N GLU A 78 0.39 -8.40 -29.46
CA GLU A 78 0.11 -9.42 -28.43
C GLU A 78 0.85 -9.14 -27.13
N LEU A 79 2.14 -8.78 -27.23
CA LEU A 79 2.98 -8.41 -26.10
C LEU A 79 2.41 -7.22 -25.30
N ALA A 80 1.78 -6.24 -25.96
CA ALA A 80 1.17 -5.09 -25.28
C ALA A 80 -0.09 -5.47 -24.47
N ARG A 81 -0.71 -6.62 -24.75
CA ARG A 81 -1.85 -7.15 -23.99
C ARG A 81 -1.42 -7.78 -22.66
N GLU A 82 -0.17 -8.21 -22.54
CA GLU A 82 0.35 -8.87 -21.33
C GLU A 82 0.49 -7.91 -20.13
N GLY A 83 0.62 -6.61 -20.40
CA GLY A 83 0.74 -5.61 -19.35
C GLY A 83 1.13 -4.24 -19.87
N PHE A 84 0.90 -3.21 -19.05
CA PHE A 84 1.23 -1.84 -19.42
C PHE A 84 2.75 -1.60 -19.57
N THR A 85 3.59 -2.30 -18.81
CA THR A 85 5.06 -2.25 -18.97
C THR A 85 5.47 -2.74 -20.35
N GLN A 86 4.88 -3.84 -20.81
CA GLN A 86 5.10 -4.41 -22.13
C GLN A 86 4.54 -3.50 -23.23
N ALA A 87 3.37 -2.90 -23.03
CA ALA A 87 2.81 -1.89 -23.92
C ALA A 87 3.77 -0.69 -24.08
N LEU A 88 4.37 -0.20 -22.99
CA LEU A 88 5.37 0.86 -23.05
C LEU A 88 6.65 0.43 -23.76
N HIS A 89 7.08 -0.82 -23.58
CA HIS A 89 8.24 -1.37 -24.26
C HIS A 89 8.01 -1.42 -25.78
N VAL A 90 6.91 -2.01 -26.24
CA VAL A 90 6.54 -2.07 -27.66
C VAL A 90 6.40 -0.67 -28.26
N ALA A 91 5.80 0.26 -27.52
CA ALA A 91 5.63 1.64 -27.95
C ALA A 91 6.96 2.39 -28.12
N ARG A 92 8.00 2.05 -27.35
CA ARG A 92 9.34 2.63 -27.48
C ARG A 92 10.10 2.06 -28.67
N GLU A 93 9.93 0.77 -28.96
CA GLU A 93 10.65 0.09 -30.05
C GLU A 93 10.02 0.34 -31.42
N SER A 94 8.69 0.23 -31.49
CA SER A 94 7.94 0.22 -32.75
C SER A 94 7.06 1.47 -32.95
N GLY A 95 7.03 2.38 -31.97
CA GLY A 95 6.20 3.57 -31.98
C GLY A 95 4.82 3.38 -31.33
N GLN A 96 4.21 4.50 -30.95
CA GLN A 96 2.88 4.54 -30.35
C GLN A 96 1.82 4.52 -31.45
N GLY A 97 1.18 3.38 -31.66
CA GLY A 97 -0.04 3.30 -32.47
C GLY A 97 -1.26 3.80 -31.69
N GLU A 98 -2.43 3.86 -32.34
CA GLU A 98 -3.70 4.26 -31.71
C GLU A 98 -4.06 3.37 -30.51
N TRP A 99 -3.62 2.10 -30.53
CA TRP A 99 -3.76 1.14 -29.43
C TRP A 99 -3.10 1.61 -28.12
N PHE A 100 -2.07 2.46 -28.18
CA PHE A 100 -1.35 2.90 -26.97
C PHE A 100 -2.24 3.78 -26.09
N ALA A 101 -3.07 4.63 -26.68
CA ALA A 101 -4.04 5.45 -25.93
C ALA A 101 -5.07 4.56 -25.20
N LEU A 102 -5.50 3.46 -25.83
CA LEU A 102 -6.38 2.47 -25.20
C LEU A 102 -5.68 1.75 -24.03
N ALA A 103 -4.41 1.38 -24.19
CA ALA A 103 -3.61 0.79 -23.13
C ALA A 103 -3.44 1.74 -21.94
N THR A 104 -3.13 3.01 -22.19
CA THR A 104 -3.01 4.04 -21.15
C THR A 104 -4.33 4.24 -20.41
N ALA A 105 -5.45 4.36 -21.13
CA ALA A 105 -6.77 4.52 -20.52
C ALA A 105 -7.17 3.30 -19.66
N ALA A 106 -6.87 2.07 -20.12
CA ALA A 106 -7.10 0.86 -19.36
C ALA A 106 -6.23 0.81 -18.09
N TYR A 107 -4.95 1.16 -18.20
CA TYR A 107 -4.03 1.24 -17.06
C TYR A 107 -4.47 2.29 -16.04
N ASP A 108 -4.81 3.51 -16.47
CA ASP A 108 -5.24 4.59 -15.58
C ASP A 108 -6.49 4.19 -14.80
N ARG A 109 -7.48 3.61 -15.48
CA ARG A 109 -8.72 3.14 -14.83
C ARG A 109 -8.45 1.99 -13.86
N GLY A 110 -7.61 1.03 -14.25
CA GLY A 110 -7.20 -0.06 -13.37
C GLY A 110 -6.45 0.43 -12.14
N TYR A 111 -5.51 1.36 -12.33
CA TYR A 111 -4.70 1.94 -11.26
C TYR A 111 -5.54 2.73 -10.26
N GLN A 112 -6.57 3.46 -10.72
CA GLN A 112 -7.53 4.12 -9.83
C GLN A 112 -8.27 3.13 -8.91
N ILE A 113 -8.70 1.98 -9.44
CA ILE A 113 -9.32 0.93 -8.64
C ILE A 113 -8.33 0.36 -7.62
N VAL A 114 -7.09 0.11 -8.01
CA VAL A 114 -6.02 -0.35 -7.10
C VAL A 114 -5.79 0.66 -5.96
N LEU A 115 -5.70 1.95 -6.27
CA LEU A 115 -5.56 3.01 -5.26
C LEU A 115 -6.76 3.07 -4.30
N LEU A 116 -7.97 2.85 -4.80
CA LEU A 116 -9.18 2.80 -3.98
C LEU A 116 -9.14 1.59 -3.04
N VAL A 117 -8.74 0.41 -3.52
CA VAL A 117 -8.55 -0.79 -2.69
C VAL A 117 -7.53 -0.53 -1.58
N ILE A 118 -6.36 0.03 -1.91
CA ILE A 118 -5.33 0.40 -0.92
C ILE A 118 -5.90 1.37 0.11
N THR A 119 -6.64 2.39 -0.33
CA THR A 119 -7.26 3.39 0.55
C THR A 119 -8.24 2.74 1.53
N VAL A 120 -9.12 1.85 1.05
CA VAL A 120 -10.08 1.12 1.89
C VAL A 120 -9.35 0.22 2.90
N MET A 121 -8.32 -0.50 2.46
CA MET A 121 -7.52 -1.36 3.34
C MET A 121 -6.83 -0.57 4.45
N LEU A 122 -6.19 0.56 4.11
CA LEU A 122 -5.54 1.44 5.08
C LEU A 122 -6.54 2.07 6.05
N ALA A 123 -7.69 2.55 5.55
CA ALA A 123 -8.75 3.11 6.40
C ALA A 123 -9.32 2.08 7.38
N LEU A 124 -9.52 0.84 6.91
CA LEU A 124 -9.97 -0.26 7.76
C LEU A 124 -8.93 -0.60 8.83
N GLY A 125 -7.66 -0.75 8.43
CA GLY A 125 -6.55 -1.01 9.36
C GLY A 125 -6.41 0.07 10.42
N ALA A 126 -6.42 1.35 10.02
CA ALA A 126 -6.39 2.49 10.93
C ALA A 126 -7.58 2.48 11.90
N THR A 127 -8.79 2.18 11.41
CA THR A 127 -10.00 2.10 12.24
C THR A 127 -9.91 0.97 13.27
N ILE A 128 -9.42 -0.21 12.86
CA ILE A 128 -9.23 -1.36 13.75
C ILE A 128 -8.21 -1.01 14.84
N ILE A 129 -7.04 -0.47 14.46
CA ILE A 129 -6.00 -0.06 15.40
C ILE A 129 -6.53 1.00 16.38
N ALA A 130 -7.23 2.02 15.88
CA ALA A 130 -7.82 3.06 16.72
C ALA A 130 -8.84 2.50 17.73
N ARG A 131 -9.64 1.51 17.34
CA ARG A 131 -10.59 0.85 18.25
C ARG A 131 -9.89 -0.02 19.29
N LEU A 132 -8.90 -0.79 18.89
CA LEU A 132 -8.15 -1.68 19.81
C LEU A 132 -7.33 -0.89 20.84
N LEU A 133 -6.79 0.27 20.46
CA LEU A 133 -5.98 1.10 21.36
C LEU A 133 -6.81 1.98 22.31
N ARG A 134 -8.02 2.40 21.92
CA ARG A 134 -8.91 3.21 22.79
C ARG A 134 -9.24 2.53 24.12
N GLY A 135 -9.26 1.19 24.18
CA GLY A 135 -9.53 0.46 25.42
C GLY A 135 -8.37 0.41 26.43
N ARG A 136 -7.13 0.76 26.03
CA ARG A 136 -5.94 0.63 26.89
C ARG A 136 -5.52 1.93 27.57
N VAL A 137 -5.88 3.09 27.01
CA VAL A 137 -5.51 4.40 27.55
C VAL A 137 -6.29 4.73 28.84
N GLY A 138 -7.53 4.25 28.99
CA GLY A 138 -8.34 4.48 30.21
C GLY A 138 -7.96 3.63 31.43
N SER A 139 -7.06 2.65 31.31
CA SER A 139 -6.74 1.73 32.42
C SER A 139 -5.51 2.13 33.25
N ARG A 140 -4.71 3.11 32.78
CA ARG A 140 -3.52 3.59 33.53
C ARG A 140 -3.84 4.66 34.57
N GLU A 141 -4.90 5.44 34.40
CA GLU A 141 -5.32 6.43 35.41
C GLU A 141 -5.90 5.78 36.67
N GLY A 142 -6.56 4.62 36.56
CA GLY A 142 -7.13 3.89 37.72
C GLY A 142 -6.15 3.02 38.52
N ALA A 143 -4.89 2.91 38.08
CA ALA A 143 -3.84 2.15 38.78
C ALA A 143 -2.91 3.06 39.61
N ALA A 144 -2.69 4.31 39.17
CA ALA A 144 -1.89 5.28 39.92
C ALA A 144 -2.60 5.79 41.20
N ASP A 145 -3.92 5.67 41.27
CA ASP A 145 -4.73 6.13 42.41
C ASP A 145 -4.94 5.06 43.50
N ARG A 146 -4.43 3.84 43.31
CA ARG A 146 -4.50 2.75 44.31
C ARG A 146 -3.21 2.56 45.12
N VAL A 147 -2.25 3.46 44.96
CA VAL A 147 -0.95 3.46 45.66
C VAL A 147 -0.79 4.72 46.53
N LYS A 148 -1.87 5.48 46.74
CA LYS A 148 -1.95 6.54 47.75
C LYS A 148 -2.92 6.12 48.84
#